data_AF-A0A7V0WVK1-F1
#
_entry.id   AF-A0A7V0WVK1-F1
#
_cell.length_a   1.000
_cell.length_b   1.000
_cell.length_c   1.000
_cell.angle_alpha   90.00
_cell.angle_beta   90.00
_cell.angle_gamma   90.00
#
_symmetry.space_group_name_H-M   'P 1'
#
loop_
_entity.id
_entity.type
_entity.pdbx_description
1 polymer ?
#
loop_
_entity_poly.entity_id
_entity_poly.type
_entity_poly.pdbx_seq_one_letter_code
_entity_poly.pdbx_strand_id
1 'polypeptide(L)' 'MEERRVFLFRNIHNVIQGEKAILEKGYWYQIIPVPSNISSECGMCIHIKENDYKFVKHLLETKGIAHSIEII' A
#
# COMPACT_ATOMS: atom_id res chain seq x y z
N MET A 1 -20.64 -0.75 -5.48
CA MET A 1 -19.21 -0.57 -5.85
C MET A 1 -18.45 -0.61 -4.55
N GLU A 2 -17.47 -1.50 -4.43
CA GLU A 2 -16.73 -1.69 -3.19
C GLU A 2 -15.41 -0.92 -3.32
N GLU A 3 -15.41 0.33 -2.84
CA GLU A 3 -14.25 1.21 -2.84
C GLU A 3 -13.14 0.59 -1.98
N ARG A 4 -11.95 0.40 -2.56
CA ARG A 4 -10.80 -0.18 -1.89
C ARG A 4 -9.70 0.85 -1.75
N ARG A 5 -9.25 1.08 -0.51
CA ARG A 5 -8.14 1.98 -0.26
C ARG A 5 -6.80 1.26 -0.41
N VAL A 6 -5.92 1.81 -1.25
CA VAL A 6 -4.63 1.20 -1.58
C VAL A 6 -3.48 2.16 -1.33
N PHE A 7 -2.33 1.61 -0.97
CA PHE A 7 -1.07 2.33 -0.93
C PHE A 7 -0.35 2.18 -2.26
N LEU A 8 -0.20 3.29 -2.98
CA LEU A 8 0.61 3.35 -4.19
C LEU A 8 2.06 3.60 -3.83
N PHE A 9 2.94 2.92 -4.55
CA PHE A 9 4.38 3.09 -4.44
C PHE A 9 4.94 3.60 -5.76
N ARG A 10 6.08 4.31 -5.70
CA ARG A 10 6.77 4.83 -6.89
C ARG A 10 7.79 3.85 -7.45
N ASN A 11 8.23 2.89 -6.66
CA ASN A 11 9.20 1.89 -7.08
C ASN A 11 8.95 0.57 -6.35
N ILE A 12 9.45 -0.52 -6.93
CA ILE A 12 9.31 -1.86 -6.37
C ILE A 12 10.00 -2.00 -4.99
N HIS A 13 11.05 -1.21 -4.75
CA HIS A 13 11.77 -1.25 -3.48
C HIS A 13 10.86 -0.86 -2.30
N ASN A 14 10.07 0.21 -2.46
CA ASN A 14 9.12 0.63 -1.44
C ASN A 14 7.95 -0.35 -1.29
N VAL A 15 7.52 -1.03 -2.37
CA VAL A 15 6.52 -2.11 -2.29
C VAL A 15 7.05 -3.23 -1.38
N ILE A 16 8.26 -3.73 -1.66
CA ILE A 16 8.88 -4.83 -0.90
C ILE A 16 9.10 -4.42 0.56
N GLN A 17 9.57 -3.20 0.82
CA GLN A 17 9.74 -2.71 2.19
C GLN A 17 8.40 -2.57 2.92
N GLY A 18 7.38 -2.05 2.25
CA GLY A 18 6.04 -1.89 2.80
C GLY A 18 5.42 -3.25 3.13
N GLU A 19 5.47 -4.19 2.20
CA GLU A 19 5.05 -5.58 2.37
C GLU A 19 5.68 -6.21 3.61
N LYS A 20 7.02 -6.14 3.73
CA LYS A 20 7.75 -6.68 4.89
C LYS A 20 7.30 -6.04 6.19
N ALA A 21 7.18 -4.71 6.24
CA ALA A 21 6.76 -4.01 7.44
C ALA A 21 5.35 -4.43 7.88
N ILE A 22 4.42 -4.56 6.93
CA ILE A 22 3.04 -4.96 7.17
C ILE A 22 2.97 -6.41 7.65
N LEU A 23 3.71 -7.32 6.98
CA LEU A 23 3.82 -8.73 7.34
C LEU A 23 4.40 -8.91 8.75
N GLU A 24 5.46 -8.17 9.10
CA GLU A 24 6.10 -8.19 10.44
C GLU A 24 5.14 -7.80 11.56
N LYS A 25 4.13 -6.97 11.27
CA LYS A 25 3.10 -6.55 12.23
C LYS A 25 1.86 -7.44 12.21
N GLY A 26 1.79 -8.42 11.32
CA GLY A 26 0.68 -9.37 11.23
C GLY A 26 -0.60 -8.77 10.64
N TYR A 27 -0.52 -7.65 9.93
CA TYR A 27 -1.68 -7.08 9.24
C TYR A 27 -1.96 -7.86 7.96
N TRP A 28 -3.25 -8.00 7.63
CA TRP A 28 -3.65 -8.56 6.34
C TRP A 28 -3.31 -7.56 5.22
N TYR A 29 -2.81 -8.08 4.11
CA TYR A 29 -2.58 -7.29 2.91
C TYR A 29 -2.72 -8.13 1.64
N GLN A 30 -2.85 -7.44 0.53
CA GLN A 30 -2.79 -8.01 -0.80
C GLN A 30 -2.05 -7.06 -1.74
N ILE A 31 -1.03 -7.56 -2.43
CA ILE A 31 -0.40 -6.83 -3.52
C ILE A 31 -1.29 -6.99 -4.75
N ILE A 32 -1.66 -5.87 -5.37
CA ILE A 32 -2.46 -5.85 -6.59
C ILE A 32 -1.81 -4.92 -7.63
N PRO A 33 -1.99 -5.20 -8.93
CA PRO A 33 -1.58 -4.27 -9.97
C PRO A 33 -2.39 -2.98 -9.85
N VAL A 34 -1.73 -1.85 -10.11
CA VAL A 34 -2.39 -0.55 -10.14
C VAL A 34 -3.34 -0.52 -11.35
N PRO A 35 -4.61 -0.11 -11.16
CA PRO A 35 -5.55 0.09 -12.26
C PRO A 35 -4.99 1.03 -13.33
N SER A 36 -5.25 0.73 -14.61
CA SER A 36 -4.67 1.44 -15.76
C SER A 36 -5.01 2.94 -15.84
N ASN A 37 -6.02 3.39 -15.09
CA ASN A 37 -6.42 4.79 -14.97
C ASN A 37 -5.64 5.57 -13.89
N ILE A 38 -4.76 4.89 -13.13
CA ILE A 38 -3.96 5.47 -12.06
C ILE A 38 -2.48 5.40 -12.48
N SER A 39 -1.86 6.57 -12.62
CA SER A 39 -0.44 6.67 -12.98
C SER A 39 0.42 6.33 -11.76
N SER A 40 1.07 5.17 -11.77
CA SER A 40 2.13 4.79 -10.82
C SER A 40 3.35 4.30 -11.60
N GLU A 41 4.52 4.79 -11.21
CA GLU A 41 5.80 4.46 -11.83
C GLU A 41 6.15 2.95 -11.71
N CYS A 42 5.66 2.24 -10.69
CA CYS A 42 5.99 0.82 -10.49
C CYS A 42 4.82 -0.15 -10.75
N GLY A 43 3.63 0.37 -11.07
CA GLY A 43 2.47 -0.44 -11.47
C GLY A 43 1.91 -1.36 -10.39
N MET A 44 2.32 -1.22 -9.13
CA MET A 44 1.93 -2.10 -8.02
C MET A 44 1.49 -1.29 -6.79
N CYS A 45 0.46 -1.76 -6.11
CA CYS A 45 -0.02 -1.19 -4.85
C CYS A 45 -0.31 -2.27 -3.81
N ILE A 46 -0.37 -1.85 -2.55
CA ILE A 46 -0.75 -2.72 -1.43
C ILE A 46 -2.13 -2.32 -0.95
N HIS A 47 -3.07 -3.24 -1.10
CA HIS A 47 -4.39 -3.17 -0.48
C HIS A 47 -4.35 -3.75 0.93
N ILE A 48 -5.16 -3.18 1.81
CA ILE A 48 -5.29 -3.55 3.22
C ILE A 48 -6.75 -3.41 3.65
N LYS A 49 -7.10 -3.94 4.82
CA LYS A 49 -8.44 -3.74 5.38
C LYS A 49 -8.64 -2.28 5.78
N GLU A 50 -9.81 -1.73 5.49
CA GLU A 50 -10.14 -0.32 5.82
C GLU A 50 -9.92 0.00 7.31
N ASN A 51 -10.25 -0.94 8.21
CA ASN A 51 -10.06 -0.77 9.65
C ASN A 51 -8.58 -0.67 10.07
N ASP A 52 -7.66 -1.24 9.29
CA ASP A 52 -6.23 -1.28 9.60
C ASP A 52 -5.46 -0.11 8.95
N TYR A 53 -6.13 0.69 8.11
CA TYR A 53 -5.49 1.71 7.29
C TYR A 53 -4.71 2.76 8.07
N LYS A 54 -5.27 3.28 9.15
CA LYS A 54 -4.59 4.29 9.95
C LYS A 54 -3.31 3.74 10.58
N PHE A 55 -3.35 2.47 11.01
CA PHE A 55 -2.20 1.81 11.61
C PHE A 55 -1.12 1.50 10.58
N VAL A 56 -1.50 0.98 9.41
CA VAL A 56 -0.56 0.69 8.32
C VAL A 56 0.05 1.97 7.77
N LYS A 57 -0.73 3.04 7.57
CA LYS A 57 -0.21 4.35 7.13
C LYS A 57 0.87 4.84 8.10
N HIS A 58 0.57 4.85 9.40
CA HIS A 58 1.52 5.27 10.41
C HIS A 58 2.77 4.37 10.46
N LEU A 59 2.61 3.06 10.29
CA LEU A 59 3.72 2.12 10.19
C LEU A 59 4.65 2.44 9.01
N LEU A 60 4.10 2.71 7.83
CA LEU A 60 4.90 3.07 6.64
C LEU A 60 5.61 4.41 6.83
N GLU A 61 4.92 5.41 7.40
CA GLU A 61 5.50 6.72 7.71
C GLU A 61 6.67 6.62 8.72
N THR A 62 6.50 5.88 9.81
CA THR A 62 7.55 5.67 10.83
C THR A 62 8.76 4.91 10.31
N LYS A 63 8.58 4.06 9.29
CA LYS A 63 9.66 3.35 8.59
C LYS A 63 10.28 4.17 7.46
N GLY A 64 9.76 5.37 7.16
CA GLY A 64 10.25 6.23 6.07
C GLY A 64 9.92 5.72 4.67
N ILE A 65 8.91 4.86 4.53
CA ILE A 65 8.54 4.23 3.26
C ILE A 65 7.60 5.17 2.50
N ALA A 66 8.10 5.75 1.40
CA ALA A 66 7.33 6.70 0.61
C ALA A 66 6.17 6.02 -0.14
N HIS A 67 4.96 6.54 0.06
CA HIS A 67 3.72 6.06 -0.51
C HIS A 67 2.72 7.20 -0.75
N SER A 68 1.75 7.00 -1.63
CA SER A 68 0.52 7.78 -1.71
C SER A 68 -0.69 6.86 -1.51
N ILE A 69 -1.87 7.45 -1.34
CA ILE A 69 -3.09 6.71 -1.01
C ILE A 69 -4.15 7.05 -2.03
N GLU A 70 -4.76 6.02 -2.61
CA GLU A 70 -5.88 6.17 -3.55
C GLU A 70 -7.04 5.25 -3.17
N ILE A 71 -8.22 5.57 -3.70
CA ILE A 71 -9.42 4.75 -3.62
C ILE A 71 -9.70 4.22 -5.03
N ILE A 72 -9.81 2.89 -5.15
CA ILE A 72 -10.03 2.19 -6.43
C ILE A 72 -11.29 1.34 -6.43
#